data_AF-A0A3E0TVU7-F1
#
_entry.id   AF-A0A3E0TVU7-F1
#
_cell.length_a   1.000
_cell.length_b   1.000
_cell.length_c   1.000
_cell.angle_alpha   90.00
_cell.angle_beta   90.00
_cell.angle_gamma   90.00
#
_symmetry.space_group_name_H-M   'P 1'
#
loop_
_entity.id
_entity.type
_entity.pdbx_description
1 polymer ?
#
loop_
_entity_poly.entity_id
_entity_poly.type
_entity_poly.pdbx_seq_one_letter_code
_entity_poly.pdbx_strand_id
1 'polypeptide(L)'
;MSIRQNTTLLMRKVLIGGSLAVLLATAPVSFALSNNSNLVAIEDYEKDVEQAISLYKKKDYEKALPALEAMAKLGDKKAQYMVGVMYLSSQGTQQDLLKSYAWLTVANEQKTKAWQKPLNWLDENIDPKFLKIASQEAAMYVEKYGVKAQKLKCRPLKTLGTNRSIHTCVKSEVKPGYYLAKTQ
;
A
#
# COMPACT_ATOMS: atom_id res chain seq x y z
N MET A 1 56.06 -11.97 23.21
CA MET A 1 56.28 -13.02 24.23
C MET A 1 55.09 -13.98 24.15
N SER A 2 55.34 -15.23 23.71
CA SER A 2 54.48 -16.45 23.72
C SER A 2 53.00 -16.31 23.27
N ILE A 3 52.57 -16.72 22.08
CA ILE A 3 52.35 -18.10 21.58
C ILE A 3 51.68 -19.04 22.59
N ARG A 4 50.47 -19.52 22.25
CA ARG A 4 50.06 -20.94 22.35
C ARG A 4 48.88 -21.23 21.41
N GLN A 5 49.22 -21.85 20.27
CA GLN A 5 48.35 -22.76 19.52
C GLN A 5 48.31 -24.12 20.24
N ASN A 6 47.23 -24.88 20.09
CA ASN A 6 47.14 -26.35 20.27
C ASN A 6 45.80 -26.78 19.63
N THR A 7 45.68 -27.28 18.39
CA THR A 7 46.08 -28.57 17.77
C THR A 7 45.52 -29.84 18.42
N THR A 8 44.68 -30.53 17.62
CA THR A 8 44.59 -32.00 17.38
C THR A 8 44.19 -32.94 18.54
N LEU A 9 43.04 -33.63 18.44
CA LEU A 9 42.75 -34.87 17.68
C LEU A 9 42.88 -36.11 18.59
N LEU A 10 41.76 -36.71 18.98
CA LEU A 10 41.72 -38.15 19.28
C LEU A 10 40.42 -38.74 18.73
N MET A 11 40.57 -39.53 17.67
CA MET A 11 39.54 -40.39 17.11
C MET A 11 39.23 -41.56 18.05
N ARG A 12 37.96 -41.93 18.16
CA ARG A 12 37.56 -43.31 18.48
C ARG A 12 36.53 -43.76 17.46
N LYS A 13 36.97 -44.62 16.54
CA LYS A 13 36.11 -45.44 15.67
C LYS A 13 35.42 -46.51 16.53
N VAL A 14 34.11 -46.65 16.39
CA VAL A 14 33.38 -47.87 16.77
C VAL A 14 32.58 -48.29 15.54
N LEU A 15 32.83 -49.51 15.09
CA LEU A 15 32.23 -50.15 13.92
C LEU A 15 31.06 -51.05 14.37
N ILE A 16 29.93 -50.87 13.69
CA ILE A 16 28.94 -51.85 13.20
C ILE A 16 28.17 -52.68 14.26
N GLY A 17 26.84 -52.47 14.27
CA GLY A 17 25.84 -53.41 14.75
C GLY A 17 24.51 -53.11 14.05
N GLY A 18 24.05 -54.01 13.19
CA GLY A 18 22.93 -53.79 12.28
C GLY A 18 21.58 -53.70 12.98
N SER A 19 20.67 -52.90 12.39
CA SER A 19 19.23 -53.06 12.50
C SER A 19 18.57 -52.32 11.33
N LEU A 20 17.81 -53.08 10.56
CA LEU A 20 17.05 -52.68 9.39
C LEU A 20 15.94 -51.71 9.83
N ALA A 21 16.20 -50.40 9.82
CA ALA A 21 15.16 -49.40 10.06
C ALA A 21 14.49 -49.05 8.73
N VAL A 22 13.25 -49.51 8.63
CA VAL A 22 12.29 -49.29 7.54
C VAL A 22 12.25 -47.81 7.13
N LEU A 23 12.40 -47.59 5.82
CA LEU A 23 12.13 -46.35 5.10
C LEU A 23 10.74 -45.81 5.43
N LEU A 24 10.69 -44.70 6.16
CA LEU A 24 9.68 -43.67 5.92
C LEU A 24 10.41 -42.33 5.95
N ALA A 25 11.07 -42.01 4.84
CA ALA A 25 11.37 -40.62 4.52
C ALA A 25 10.03 -39.92 4.25
N THR A 26 9.31 -39.56 5.30
CA THR A 26 8.28 -38.52 5.18
C THR A 26 9.04 -37.22 5.01
N ALA A 27 9.45 -36.94 3.78
CA ALA A 27 9.72 -35.56 3.41
C ALA A 27 8.46 -34.78 3.80
N PRO A 28 8.54 -33.74 4.66
CA PRO A 28 7.42 -32.84 4.79
C PRO A 28 7.19 -32.33 3.38
N VAL A 29 6.04 -32.68 2.79
CA VAL A 29 5.55 -31.95 1.62
C VAL A 29 5.31 -30.56 2.16
N SER A 30 6.30 -29.70 2.01
CA SER A 30 6.13 -28.28 2.21
C SER A 30 5.15 -27.86 1.12
N PHE A 31 3.86 -27.92 1.43
CA PHE A 31 2.89 -27.11 0.73
C PHE A 31 3.26 -25.67 1.06
N ALA A 32 4.14 -25.10 0.25
CA ALA A 32 4.20 -23.66 0.09
C ALA A 32 2.83 -23.28 -0.47
N LEU A 33 1.86 -23.04 0.41
CA LEU A 33 0.66 -22.31 0.04
C LEU A 33 1.15 -20.95 -0.40
N SER A 34 1.31 -20.81 -1.71
CA SER A 34 1.45 -19.53 -2.37
C SER A 34 0.18 -18.74 -2.01
N ASN A 35 0.22 -17.99 -0.90
CA ASN A 35 -0.72 -16.91 -0.62
C ASN A 35 -0.43 -15.76 -1.60
N ASN A 36 -0.65 -16.05 -2.87
CA ASN A 36 -0.80 -15.07 -3.93
C ASN A 36 -2.29 -14.73 -4.05
N SER A 37 -2.94 -14.48 -2.91
CA SER A 37 -4.31 -13.98 -2.94
C SER A 37 -4.24 -12.50 -3.29
N ASN A 38 -4.51 -12.17 -4.55
CA ASN A 38 -4.79 -10.79 -5.00
C ASN A 38 -6.07 -10.21 -4.38
N LEU A 39 -6.54 -10.75 -3.26
CA LEU A 39 -7.80 -10.46 -2.59
C LEU A 39 -7.53 -9.97 -1.17
N VAL A 40 -8.34 -9.03 -0.71
CA VAL A 40 -8.39 -8.54 0.68
C VAL A 40 -9.82 -8.64 1.18
N ALA A 41 -10.02 -9.12 2.40
CA ALA A 41 -11.34 -9.17 3.01
C ALA A 41 -11.86 -7.74 3.23
N ILE A 42 -13.15 -7.51 3.00
CA ILE A 42 -13.75 -6.18 3.10
C ILE A 42 -13.64 -5.64 4.53
N GLU A 43 -13.91 -6.50 5.53
CA GLU A 43 -13.83 -6.13 6.94
C GLU A 43 -12.41 -5.67 7.34
N ASP A 44 -11.39 -6.44 6.95
CA ASP A 44 -9.99 -6.07 7.20
C ASP A 44 -9.62 -4.75 6.50
N TYR A 45 -10.02 -4.60 5.23
CA TYR A 45 -9.79 -3.36 4.47
C TYR A 45 -10.42 -2.14 5.16
N GLU A 46 -11.69 -2.24 5.56
CA GLU A 46 -12.41 -1.13 6.19
C GLU A 46 -11.81 -0.76 7.54
N LYS A 47 -11.45 -1.77 8.34
CA LYS A 47 -10.75 -1.60 9.61
C LYS A 47 -9.39 -0.92 9.44
N ASP A 48 -8.60 -1.35 8.46
CA ASP A 48 -7.28 -0.77 8.18
C ASP A 48 -7.38 0.69 7.73
N VAL A 49 -8.36 1.01 6.88
CA VAL A 49 -8.65 2.41 6.47
C VAL A 49 -9.04 3.26 7.67
N GLU A 50 -9.94 2.76 8.53
CA GLU A 50 -10.36 3.49 9.72
C GLU A 50 -9.19 3.74 10.67
N GLN A 51 -8.38 2.71 10.93
CA GLN A 51 -7.20 2.81 11.78
C GLN A 51 -6.19 3.83 11.23
N ALA A 52 -5.89 3.78 9.93
CA ALA A 52 -4.97 4.70 9.27
C ALA A 52 -5.46 6.17 9.38
N ILE A 53 -6.75 6.40 9.13
CA ILE A 53 -7.37 7.73 9.27
C ILE A 53 -7.38 8.18 10.74
N SER A 54 -7.58 7.26 11.69
CA SER A 54 -7.54 7.55 13.13
C SER A 54 -6.16 8.02 13.57
N LEU A 55 -5.08 7.38 13.11
CA LEU A 55 -3.70 7.82 13.36
C LEU A 55 -3.48 9.24 12.86
N TYR A 56 -3.93 9.55 11.64
CA TYR A 56 -3.84 10.90 11.09
C TYR A 56 -4.60 11.93 11.92
N LYS A 57 -5.84 11.62 12.33
CA LYS A 57 -6.65 12.51 13.20
C LYS A 57 -5.99 12.78 14.55
N LYS A 58 -5.29 11.79 15.09
CA LYS A 58 -4.48 11.91 16.32
C LYS A 58 -3.15 12.62 16.10
N LYS A 59 -2.84 13.04 14.88
CA LYS A 59 -1.56 13.65 14.46
C LYS A 59 -0.34 12.74 14.66
N ASP A 60 -0.55 11.42 14.77
CA ASP A 60 0.53 10.43 14.77
C ASP A 60 0.96 10.20 13.29
N TYR A 61 1.53 11.23 12.67
CA TYR A 61 1.78 11.25 11.23
C TYR A 61 2.84 10.24 10.80
N GLU A 62 3.82 9.95 11.67
CA GLU A 62 4.85 8.95 11.42
C GLU A 62 4.26 7.55 11.20
N LYS A 63 3.21 7.20 11.94
CA LYS A 63 2.48 5.94 11.72
C LYS A 63 1.36 6.07 10.71
N ALA A 64 0.72 7.24 10.62
CA ALA A 64 -0.39 7.46 9.70
C ALA A 64 0.07 7.39 8.24
N LEU A 65 1.23 7.96 7.90
CA LEU A 65 1.72 8.00 6.53
C LEU A 65 1.85 6.59 5.92
N PRO A 66 2.64 5.66 6.48
CA PRO A 66 2.78 4.33 5.90
C PRO A 66 1.46 3.54 5.87
N ALA A 67 0.60 3.70 6.90
CA ALA A 67 -0.71 3.06 6.94
C ALA A 67 -1.64 3.59 5.83
N LEU A 68 -1.69 4.91 5.64
CA LEU A 68 -2.46 5.55 4.58
C LEU A 68 -1.89 5.25 3.20
N GLU A 69 -0.57 5.15 3.05
CA GLU A 69 0.05 4.73 1.79
C GLU A 69 -0.35 3.31 1.39
N ALA A 70 -0.43 2.40 2.34
CA ALA A 70 -0.92 1.04 2.08
C ALA A 70 -2.36 1.11 1.53
N MET A 71 -3.23 1.89 2.15
CA MET A 71 -4.62 2.03 1.73
C MET A 71 -4.77 2.79 0.40
N ALA A 72 -3.91 3.79 0.16
CA ALA A 72 -3.87 4.54 -1.09
C ALA A 72 -3.49 3.63 -2.27
N LYS A 73 -2.55 2.70 -2.07
CA LYS A 73 -2.16 1.66 -3.04
C LYS A 73 -3.29 0.66 -3.30
N LEU A 74 -4.16 0.41 -2.31
CA LEU A 74 -5.38 -0.37 -2.46
C LEU A 74 -6.53 0.39 -3.13
N GLY A 75 -6.32 1.64 -3.57
CA GLY A 75 -7.33 2.42 -4.29
C GLY A 75 -8.29 3.19 -3.40
N ASP A 76 -8.04 3.30 -2.09
CA ASP A 76 -8.85 4.16 -1.23
C ASP A 76 -8.66 5.63 -1.62
N LYS A 77 -9.67 6.24 -2.23
CA LYS A 77 -9.57 7.60 -2.75
C LYS A 77 -9.32 8.65 -1.66
N LYS A 78 -9.80 8.42 -0.44
CA LYS A 78 -9.58 9.33 0.68
C LYS A 78 -8.15 9.20 1.19
N ALA A 79 -7.61 8.00 1.31
CA ALA A 79 -6.21 7.77 1.66
C ALA A 79 -5.28 8.36 0.60
N GLN A 80 -5.58 8.20 -0.70
CA GLN A 80 -4.82 8.84 -1.79
C GLN A 80 -4.76 10.37 -1.62
N TYR A 81 -5.89 11.01 -1.33
CA TYR A 81 -5.91 12.44 -1.05
C TYR A 81 -5.08 12.81 0.19
N MET A 82 -5.26 12.08 1.29
CA MET A 82 -4.56 12.35 2.55
C MET A 82 -3.05 12.19 2.41
N VAL A 83 -2.56 11.13 1.78
CA VAL A 83 -1.13 10.91 1.51
C VAL A 83 -0.57 12.04 0.66
N GLY A 84 -1.29 12.46 -0.39
CA GLY A 84 -0.88 13.61 -1.21
C GLY A 84 -0.70 14.89 -0.38
N VAL A 85 -1.66 15.21 0.49
CA VAL A 85 -1.56 16.37 1.40
C VAL A 85 -0.45 16.21 2.43
N MET A 86 -0.20 15.00 2.94
CA MET A 86 0.88 14.75 3.89
C MET A 86 2.25 15.02 3.28
N TYR A 87 2.48 14.56 2.05
CA TYR A 87 3.70 14.88 1.30
C TYR A 87 3.81 16.37 0.96
N LEU A 88 2.70 17.05 0.67
CA LEU A 88 2.69 18.50 0.44
C LEU A 88 3.07 19.28 1.69
N SER A 89 2.58 18.84 2.86
CA SER A 89 2.62 19.60 4.11
C SER A 89 3.70 19.13 5.08
N SER A 90 4.60 18.25 4.65
CA SER A 90 5.66 17.64 5.48
C SER A 90 5.13 16.97 6.75
N GLN A 91 4.01 16.27 6.66
CA GLN A 91 3.41 15.57 7.80
C GLN A 91 3.91 14.12 7.86
N GLY A 92 4.74 13.81 8.86
CA GLY A 92 5.31 12.47 9.04
C GLY A 92 6.40 12.10 8.02
N THR A 93 6.83 13.06 7.20
CA THR A 93 7.88 12.93 6.18
C THR A 93 8.40 14.32 5.79
N GLN A 94 9.55 14.38 5.12
CA GLN A 94 9.97 15.58 4.40
C GLN A 94 9.04 15.84 3.21
N GLN A 95 8.95 17.11 2.79
CA GLN A 95 8.15 17.50 1.63
C GLN A 95 8.61 16.74 0.37
N ASP A 96 7.66 16.16 -0.35
CA ASP A 96 7.90 15.48 -1.62
C ASP A 96 6.83 15.92 -2.62
N LEU A 97 7.16 16.94 -3.42
CA LEU A 97 6.21 17.53 -4.36
C LEU A 97 5.86 16.57 -5.51
N LEU A 98 6.75 15.66 -5.89
CA LEU A 98 6.48 14.65 -6.94
C LEU A 98 5.43 13.66 -6.45
N LYS A 99 5.65 13.03 -5.29
CA LYS A 99 4.68 12.11 -4.70
C LYS A 99 3.38 12.79 -4.34
N SER A 100 3.45 14.02 -3.82
CA SER A 100 2.27 14.83 -3.53
C SER A 100 1.43 15.01 -4.80
N TYR A 101 2.04 15.48 -5.88
CA TYR A 101 1.37 15.70 -7.16
C TYR A 101 0.75 14.39 -7.67
N ALA A 102 1.52 13.31 -7.71
CA ALA A 102 1.06 12.01 -8.18
C ALA A 102 -0.17 11.50 -7.39
N TRP A 103 -0.09 11.46 -6.05
CA TRP A 103 -1.21 10.99 -5.23
C TRP A 103 -2.45 11.89 -5.33
N LEU A 104 -2.27 13.21 -5.39
CA LEU A 104 -3.36 14.15 -5.58
C LEU A 104 -4.02 14.02 -6.95
N THR A 105 -3.25 13.75 -8.01
CA THR A 105 -3.80 13.46 -9.35
C THR A 105 -4.68 12.22 -9.31
N VAL A 106 -4.20 11.11 -8.72
CA VAL A 106 -5.00 9.88 -8.60
C VAL A 106 -6.26 10.12 -7.75
N ALA A 107 -6.14 10.84 -6.63
CA ALA A 107 -7.30 11.16 -5.78
C ALA A 107 -8.36 11.99 -6.53
N ASN A 108 -7.94 12.93 -7.38
CA ASN A 108 -8.83 13.82 -8.11
C ASN A 108 -9.63 13.15 -9.23
N GLU A 109 -9.37 11.88 -9.58
CA GLU A 109 -10.29 11.08 -10.39
C GLU A 109 -11.69 10.96 -9.74
N GLN A 110 -11.78 11.10 -8.41
CA GLN A 110 -13.05 11.17 -7.69
C GLN A 110 -13.85 12.45 -7.99
N LYS A 111 -13.26 13.48 -8.62
CA LYS A 111 -13.95 14.73 -9.01
C LYS A 111 -14.65 15.44 -7.84
N THR A 112 -14.12 15.28 -6.63
CA THR A 112 -14.59 16.02 -5.45
C THR A 112 -13.99 17.43 -5.49
N LYS A 113 -14.83 18.45 -5.70
CA LYS A 113 -14.39 19.86 -5.86
C LYS A 113 -13.44 20.33 -4.76
N ALA A 114 -13.67 19.90 -3.51
CA ALA A 114 -12.82 20.29 -2.38
C ALA A 114 -11.37 19.77 -2.50
N TRP A 115 -11.16 18.65 -3.20
CA TRP A 115 -9.86 17.98 -3.31
C TRP A 115 -8.98 18.52 -4.45
N GLN A 116 -9.53 19.41 -5.29
CA GLN A 116 -8.78 20.04 -6.38
C GLN A 116 -7.80 21.09 -5.86
N LYS A 117 -8.12 21.75 -4.75
CA LYS A 117 -7.34 22.90 -4.26
C LYS A 117 -5.84 22.62 -4.09
N PRO A 118 -5.41 21.51 -3.46
CA PRO A 118 -3.97 21.24 -3.31
C PRO A 118 -3.27 20.98 -4.64
N LEU A 119 -3.96 20.33 -5.60
CA LEU A 119 -3.40 20.05 -6.92
C LEU A 119 -3.28 21.33 -7.75
N ASN A 120 -4.32 22.17 -7.77
CA ASN A 120 -4.28 23.47 -8.44
C ASN A 120 -3.17 24.36 -7.87
N TRP A 121 -3.00 24.36 -6.54
CA TRP A 121 -1.91 25.09 -5.91
C TRP A 121 -0.55 24.61 -6.43
N LEU A 122 -0.35 23.30 -6.59
CA LEU A 122 0.89 22.77 -7.19
C LEU A 122 1.04 23.20 -8.65
N ASP A 123 0.00 23.10 -9.48
CA ASP A 123 0.04 23.51 -10.89
C ASP A 123 0.43 24.98 -11.07
N GLU A 124 0.04 25.85 -10.13
CA GLU A 124 0.27 27.30 -10.19
C GLU A 124 1.60 27.75 -9.56
N ASN A 125 2.13 27.00 -8.58
CA ASN A 125 3.21 27.49 -7.70
C ASN A 125 4.54 26.73 -7.83
N ILE A 126 4.62 25.66 -8.63
CA ILE A 126 5.87 24.93 -8.85
C ILE A 126 6.50 25.27 -10.20
N ASP A 127 7.82 25.07 -10.32
CA ASP A 127 8.55 25.33 -11.56
C ASP A 127 7.97 24.54 -12.74
N PRO A 128 7.73 25.16 -13.92
CA PRO A 128 7.12 24.47 -15.05
C PRO A 128 7.89 23.24 -15.57
N LYS A 129 9.23 23.21 -15.46
CA LYS A 129 10.01 22.02 -15.85
C LYS A 129 9.81 20.90 -14.84
N PHE A 130 9.74 21.24 -13.55
CA PHE A 130 9.42 20.30 -12.49
C PHE A 130 7.98 19.77 -12.62
N LEU A 131 7.02 20.64 -12.94
CA LEU A 131 5.63 20.24 -13.20
C LEU A 131 5.54 19.18 -14.30
N LYS A 132 6.29 19.34 -15.39
CA LYS A 132 6.34 18.33 -16.46
C LYS A 132 6.78 16.95 -15.96
N ILE A 133 7.77 16.90 -15.07
CA ILE A 133 8.25 15.64 -14.45
C ILE A 133 7.17 15.07 -13.53
N ALA A 134 6.56 15.92 -12.69
CA ALA A 134 5.50 15.53 -11.77
C ALA A 134 4.28 14.96 -12.51
N SER A 135 3.88 15.58 -13.63
CA SER A 135 2.78 15.07 -14.46
C SER A 135 3.09 13.72 -15.10
N GLN A 136 4.34 13.48 -15.52
CA GLN A 136 4.77 12.17 -16.02
C GLN A 136 4.71 11.10 -14.93
N GLU A 137 5.17 11.42 -13.72
CA GLU A 137 5.07 10.49 -12.59
C GLU A 137 3.62 10.22 -12.19
N ALA A 138 2.78 11.26 -12.16
CA ALA A 138 1.36 11.12 -11.89
C ALA A 138 0.65 10.19 -12.88
N ALA A 139 1.01 10.23 -14.17
CA ALA A 139 0.46 9.31 -15.17
C ALA A 139 0.77 7.85 -14.82
N MET A 140 1.97 7.54 -14.33
CA MET A 140 2.32 6.19 -13.87
C MET A 140 1.49 5.76 -12.65
N TYR A 141 1.26 6.69 -11.72
CA TYR A 141 0.42 6.43 -10.54
C TYR A 141 -1.04 6.20 -10.90
N VAL A 142 -1.58 6.93 -11.89
CA VAL A 142 -2.96 6.72 -12.39
C VAL A 142 -3.10 5.33 -13.02
N GLU A 143 -2.14 4.90 -13.83
CA GLU A 143 -2.16 3.54 -14.42
C GLU A 143 -2.09 2.45 -13.35
N LYS A 144 -1.40 2.69 -12.23
CA LYS A 144 -1.20 1.67 -11.19
C LYS A 144 -2.29 1.67 -10.10
N TYR A 145 -2.71 2.85 -9.66
CA TYR A 145 -3.55 3.05 -8.47
C TYR A 145 -4.86 3.80 -8.77
N GLY A 146 -5.11 4.16 -10.03
CA GLY A 146 -6.29 4.89 -10.45
C GLY A 146 -7.59 4.08 -10.43
N VAL A 147 -8.69 4.74 -10.78
CA VAL A 147 -10.06 4.19 -10.78
C VAL A 147 -10.13 2.93 -11.62
N LYS A 148 -9.60 2.97 -12.84
CA LYS A 148 -9.62 1.85 -13.79
C LYS A 148 -8.78 0.69 -13.27
N ALA A 149 -7.56 0.97 -12.83
CA ALA A 149 -6.65 -0.01 -12.28
C ALA A 149 -7.30 -0.75 -11.11
N GLN A 150 -7.79 -0.01 -10.12
CA GLN A 150 -8.34 -0.56 -8.88
C GLN A 150 -9.80 -1.04 -9.00
N LYS A 151 -10.37 -1.09 -10.22
CA LYS A 151 -11.75 -1.50 -10.52
C LYS A 151 -12.80 -0.76 -9.67
N LEU A 152 -12.60 0.54 -9.46
CA LEU A 152 -13.52 1.36 -8.66
C LEU A 152 -14.77 1.71 -9.49
N LYS A 153 -15.94 1.73 -8.83
CA LYS A 153 -17.17 2.24 -9.42
C LYS A 153 -17.40 3.67 -8.96
N CYS A 154 -17.41 4.60 -9.90
CA CYS A 154 -17.66 6.01 -9.64
C CYS A 154 -19.11 6.38 -9.98
N ARG A 155 -19.83 7.00 -9.03
CA ARG A 155 -21.20 7.46 -9.22
C ARG A 155 -21.49 8.75 -8.46
N PRO A 156 -22.37 9.62 -8.96
CA PRO A 156 -22.90 10.73 -8.17
C PRO A 156 -23.80 10.19 -7.07
N LEU A 157 -23.54 10.56 -5.82
CA LEU A 157 -24.40 10.30 -4.67
C LEU A 157 -25.11 11.58 -4.27
N LYS A 158 -26.45 11.56 -4.17
CA LYS A 158 -27.20 12.70 -3.64
C LYS A 158 -27.00 12.78 -2.13
N THR A 159 -26.64 13.95 -1.62
CA THR A 159 -26.59 14.19 -0.17
C THR A 159 -28.01 14.38 0.36
N LEU A 160 -28.41 13.57 1.35
CA LEU A 160 -29.71 13.68 2.01
C LEU A 160 -29.98 15.12 2.47
N GLY A 161 -31.17 15.63 2.16
CA GLY A 161 -31.58 16.99 2.52
C GLY A 161 -30.97 18.12 1.67
N THR A 162 -30.23 17.81 0.60
CA THR A 162 -29.67 18.83 -0.31
C THR A 162 -29.85 18.43 -1.77
N ASN A 163 -29.89 19.39 -2.69
CA ASN A 163 -29.80 19.10 -4.14
C ASN A 163 -28.34 18.96 -4.63
N ARG A 164 -27.37 18.82 -3.70
CA ARG A 164 -25.97 18.61 -4.05
C ARG A 164 -25.74 17.12 -4.27
N SER A 165 -24.91 16.80 -5.25
CA SER A 165 -24.39 15.46 -5.46
C SER A 165 -22.88 15.44 -5.27
N ILE A 166 -22.38 14.40 -4.61
CA ILE A 166 -20.97 14.15 -4.40
C ILE A 166 -20.56 13.02 -5.34
N HIS A 167 -19.58 13.26 -6.19
CA HIS A 167 -19.00 12.19 -7.02
C HIS A 167 -18.11 11.32 -6.13
N THR A 168 -18.44 10.04 -6.04
CA THR A 168 -17.76 9.09 -5.15
C THR A 168 -17.34 7.87 -5.94
N CYS A 169 -16.09 7.45 -5.76
CA CYS A 169 -15.54 6.21 -6.32
C CYS A 169 -15.27 5.23 -5.19
N VAL A 170 -15.89 4.05 -5.25
CA VAL A 170 -15.73 3.00 -4.23
C VAL A 170 -15.23 1.71 -4.84
N LYS A 171 -14.51 0.91 -4.05
CA LYS A 171 -14.12 -0.45 -4.44
C LYS A 171 -15.38 -1.28 -4.69
N SER A 172 -15.26 -2.21 -5.64
CA SER A 172 -16.30 -3.19 -5.91
C SER A 172 -15.85 -4.55 -5.46
N GLU A 173 -16.78 -5.32 -4.89
CA GLU A 173 -16.56 -6.72 -4.61
C GLU A 173 -16.23 -7.48 -5.90
N VAL A 174 -15.18 -8.29 -5.84
CA VAL A 174 -14.81 -9.22 -6.92
C VAL A 174 -15.21 -10.65 -6.60
N LYS A 175 -15.41 -10.93 -5.31
CA LYS A 175 -15.93 -12.17 -4.73
C LYS A 175 -16.69 -11.77 -3.45
N PRO A 176 -17.76 -12.47 -3.05
CA PRO A 176 -18.50 -12.12 -1.83
C PRO A 176 -17.58 -11.93 -0.62
N GLY A 177 -17.56 -10.73 -0.06
CA GLY A 177 -16.73 -10.38 1.09
C GLY A 177 -15.27 -10.02 0.79
N TYR A 178 -14.88 -9.90 -0.48
CA TYR A 178 -13.50 -9.60 -0.88
C TYR A 178 -13.39 -8.52 -1.97
N TYR A 179 -12.43 -7.62 -1.76
CA TYR A 179 -11.95 -6.68 -2.76
C TYR A 179 -10.68 -7.18 -3.45
N LEU A 180 -10.37 -6.61 -4.63
CA LEU A 180 -9.09 -6.78 -5.30
C LEU A 180 -8.00 -5.97 -4.56
N ALA A 181 -6.89 -6.62 -4.19
CA ALA A 181 -5.77 -6.03 -3.45
C ALA A 181 -4.61 -5.56 -4.34
N LYS A 182 -4.43 -6.16 -5.53
CA LYS A 182 -3.37 -5.77 -6.46
C LYS A 182 -3.86 -5.83 -7.90
N THR A 183 -3.41 -4.85 -8.69
CA THR A 183 -3.45 -4.88 -10.14
C THR A 183 -2.25 -5.66 -10.65
N GLN A 184 -2.51 -6.65 -11.51
CA GLN A 184 -1.49 -7.37 -12.28
C GLN A 184 -0.94 -6.45 -13.37
#